data_AF-A0AAX2ADR7-F1
#
_entry.id   AF-A0AAX2ADR7-F1
#
_cell.length_a   1.000
_cell.length_b   1.000
_cell.length_c   1.000
_cell.angle_alpha   90.00
_cell.angle_beta   90.00
_cell.angle_gamma   90.00
#
_symmetry.space_group_name_H-M   'P 1'
#
loop_
_entity.id
_entity.type
_entity.pdbx_description
1 polymer ?
#
loop_
_entity_poly.entity_id
_entity_poly.type
_entity_poly.pdbx_seq_one_letter_code
_entity_poly.pdbx_strand_id
1 'polypeptide(L)' 'MPLNKLISKIKKYLKEDNLSSSKQEKVKEILEELYIKKEKIKKEIKACDKKCDKEKLQEKLEAVIKLIKKSKKLI' A
#
# COMPACT_ATOMS: atom_id res chain seq x y z
N MET A 1 -7.76 7.30 6.56
CA MET A 1 -8.06 8.13 5.35
C MET A 1 -8.51 7.23 4.19
N PRO A 2 -9.20 7.73 3.14
CA PRO A 2 -9.43 6.92 1.94
C PRO A 2 -8.09 6.50 1.31
N LEU A 3 -8.00 5.23 0.88
CA LEU A 3 -6.77 4.60 0.39
C LEU A 3 -6.11 5.40 -0.74
N ASN A 4 -6.92 5.95 -1.65
CA ASN A 4 -6.42 6.80 -2.75
C ASN A 4 -5.68 8.06 -2.27
N LYS A 5 -6.10 8.63 -1.14
CA LYS A 5 -5.47 9.83 -0.56
C LYS A 5 -4.12 9.49 0.08
N LEU A 6 -4.05 8.33 0.73
CA LEU A 6 -2.82 7.76 1.30
C LEU A 6 -1.81 7.43 0.21
N ILE A 7 -2.24 6.72 -0.84
CA ILE A 7 -1.43 6.38 -2.00
C ILE A 7 -0.93 7.65 -2.71
N SER A 8 -1.79 8.66 -2.87
CA SER A 8 -1.40 9.93 -3.51
C SER A 8 -0.37 10.70 -2.68
N LYS A 9 -0.51 10.70 -1.35
CA LYS A 9 0.49 11.28 -0.45
C LYS A 9 1.83 10.57 -0.57
N ILE A 10 1.84 9.24 -0.48
CA ILE A 10 3.05 8.44 -0.70
C ILE A 10 3.67 8.71 -2.08
N LYS A 11 2.87 8.76 -3.14
CA LYS A 11 3.37 9.10 -4.49
C LYS A 11 3.98 10.49 -4.56
N LYS A 12 3.47 11.44 -3.78
CA LYS A 12 4.01 12.79 -3.70
C LYS A 12 5.35 12.78 -2.96
N TYR A 13 5.43 12.05 -1.85
CA TYR A 13 6.68 11.82 -1.11
C TYR A 13 7.71 11.03 -1.92
N LEU A 14 7.27 10.08 -2.78
CA LEU A 14 8.11 9.33 -3.73
C LEU A 14 8.83 10.19 -4.77
N LYS A 15 8.42 11.44 -4.95
CA LYS A 15 9.04 12.39 -5.88
C LYS A 15 9.97 13.39 -5.17
N GLU A 16 9.99 13.42 -3.85
CA GLU A 16 10.85 14.33 -3.09
C GLU A 16 12.11 13.57 -2.65
N ASP A 17 13.28 14.03 -3.11
CA ASP A 17 14.59 13.44 -2.78
C ASP A 17 15.00 13.64 -1.30
N ASN A 18 14.37 14.60 -0.60
CA ASN A 18 14.62 14.89 0.81
C ASN A 18 13.32 14.92 1.62
N LEU A 19 13.02 13.78 2.25
CA LEU A 19 11.91 13.64 3.20
C LEU A 19 12.37 14.11 4.59
N SER A 20 11.80 15.21 5.08
CA SER A 20 12.00 15.63 6.47
C SER A 20 11.44 14.62 7.47
N SER A 21 11.95 14.60 8.70
CA SER A 21 11.62 13.60 9.72
C SER A 21 10.10 13.45 9.96
N SER A 22 9.35 14.56 10.01
CA SER A 22 7.88 14.52 10.12
C SER A 22 7.16 13.96 8.90
N LYS A 23 7.77 14.05 7.70
CA LYS A 23 7.22 13.40 6.50
C LYS A 23 7.55 11.91 6.49
N GLN A 24 8.74 11.50 6.95
CA GLN A 24 9.10 10.08 7.10
C GLN A 24 8.17 9.34 8.07
N GLU A 25 7.84 9.97 9.20
CA GLU A 25 6.89 9.41 10.17
C GLU A 25 5.50 9.20 9.55
N LYS A 26 5.02 10.18 8.78
CA LYS A 26 3.79 10.03 7.99
C LYS A 26 3.90 8.92 6.96
N VAL A 27 5.03 8.75 6.27
CA VAL A 27 5.20 7.63 5.32
C VAL A 27 5.17 6.29 6.05
N LYS A 28 5.74 6.18 7.25
CA LYS A 28 5.66 4.98 8.10
C LYS A 28 4.20 4.65 8.49
N GLU A 29 3.44 5.65 8.97
CA GLU A 29 2.00 5.46 9.27
C GLU A 29 1.22 4.97 8.04
N ILE A 30 1.49 5.55 6.87
CA ILE A 30 0.82 5.15 5.62
C ILE A 30 1.24 3.73 5.21
N LEU A 31 2.52 3.38 5.40
CA LEU A 31 3.03 2.03 5.16
C LEU A 31 2.32 1.02 6.05
N GLU A 32 2.12 1.30 7.33
CA GLU A 32 1.36 0.45 8.25
C GLU A 32 -0.08 0.24 7.75
N GLU A 33 -0.78 1.30 7.35
CA GLU A 33 -2.12 1.15 6.75
C GLU A 33 -2.11 0.28 5.48
N LEU A 34 -1.07 0.38 4.65
CA LEU A 34 -0.90 -0.48 3.47
C LEU A 34 -0.63 -1.94 3.85
N TYR A 35 0.12 -2.21 4.92
CA TYR A 35 0.35 -3.56 5.44
C TYR A 35 -0.94 -4.19 5.99
N ILE A 36 -1.74 -3.42 6.74
CA ILE A 36 -3.05 -3.87 7.23
C ILE A 36 -3.98 -4.22 6.04
N LYS A 37 -3.98 -3.40 5.00
CA LYS A 37 -4.77 -3.67 3.78
C LYS A 37 -4.26 -4.88 3.01
N LYS A 38 -2.95 -5.06 2.91
CA LYS A 38 -2.36 -6.27 2.31
C LYS A 38 -2.86 -7.53 3.03
N GLU A 39 -2.93 -7.51 4.35
CA GLU A 39 -3.48 -8.61 5.13
C GLU A 39 -4.98 -8.81 4.92
N LYS A 40 -5.78 -7.72 4.88
CA LYS A 40 -7.21 -7.81 4.56
C LYS A 40 -7.43 -8.45 3.19
N ILE A 41 -6.73 -7.99 2.15
CA ILE A 41 -6.83 -8.55 0.80
C ILE A 41 -6.40 -10.02 0.80
N LYS A 42 -5.35 -10.41 1.55
CA LYS A 42 -4.97 -11.83 1.71
C LYS A 42 -6.09 -12.66 2.35
N LYS A 43 -6.77 -12.13 3.38
CA LYS A 43 -7.90 -12.81 4.01
C LYS A 43 -9.08 -12.91 3.04
N GLU A 44 -9.38 -11.86 2.29
CA GLU A 44 -10.41 -11.88 1.24
C GLU A 44 -10.07 -12.91 0.15
N ILE A 45 -8.81 -13.01 -0.31
CA ILE A 45 -8.37 -14.03 -1.27
C ILE A 45 -8.58 -15.45 -0.72
N LYS A 46 -8.36 -15.66 0.58
CA LYS A 46 -8.57 -16.96 1.23
C LYS A 46 -10.05 -17.30 1.37
N ALA A 47 -10.89 -16.31 1.66
CA ALA A 47 -12.34 -16.46 1.78
C ALA A 47 -13.07 -16.45 0.42
N CYS A 48 -12.38 -16.05 -0.65
CA CYS A 48 -12.93 -15.97 -1.99
C CYS A 48 -12.89 -17.33 -2.68
N ASP A 49 -14.08 -17.88 -2.91
CA ASP A 49 -14.27 -19.16 -3.60
C ASP A 49 -14.23 -19.01 -5.13
N LYS A 50 -14.61 -17.83 -5.64
CA LYS A 50 -14.66 -17.54 -7.08
C LYS A 50 -13.28 -17.23 -7.63
N LYS A 51 -12.83 -18.05 -8.58
CA LYS A 51 -11.52 -17.90 -9.26
C LYS A 51 -11.30 -16.50 -9.87
N CYS A 52 -12.31 -15.96 -10.56
CA CYS A 52 -12.22 -14.63 -11.20
C CYS A 52 -12.09 -13.48 -10.18
N ASP A 53 -12.80 -13.55 -9.05
CA ASP A 53 -12.68 -12.56 -7.97
C ASP A 53 -11.34 -12.71 -7.23
N LYS A 54 -10.83 -13.94 -7.11
CA LYS A 54 -9.52 -14.23 -6.54
C LYS A 54 -8.38 -13.62 -7.36
N GLU A 55 -8.44 -13.72 -8.68
CA GLU A 55 -7.47 -13.07 -9.60
C GLU A 55 -7.48 -11.55 -9.44
N LYS A 56 -8.66 -10.91 -9.44
CA LYS A 56 -8.78 -9.46 -9.21
C LYS A 56 -8.21 -9.02 -7.85
N LEU A 57 -8.44 -9.82 -6.81
CA LEU A 57 -7.90 -9.55 -5.48
C LEU A 57 -6.37 -9.75 -5.45
N GLN A 58 -5.84 -10.73 -6.18
CA GLN A 58 -4.39 -10.91 -6.33
C GLN A 58 -3.74 -9.75 -7.08
N GLU A 59 -4.34 -9.25 -8.16
CA GLU A 59 -3.84 -8.05 -8.86
C GLU A 59 -3.82 -6.83 -7.93
N LYS A 60 -4.89 -6.62 -7.16
CA LYS A 60 -4.94 -5.57 -6.13
C LYS A 60 -3.84 -5.75 -5.08
N LEU A 61 -3.64 -6.98 -4.60
CA LEU A 61 -2.59 -7.31 -3.64
C LEU A 61 -1.20 -6.97 -4.20
N GLU A 62 -0.96 -7.31 -5.45
CA GLU A 62 0.32 -7.07 -6.11
C GLU A 62 0.59 -5.58 -6.31
N ALA A 63 -0.42 -4.81 -6.69
CA ALA A 63 -0.34 -3.35 -6.78
C ALA A 63 0.02 -2.72 -5.42
N VAL A 64 -0.61 -3.19 -4.33
CA VAL A 64 -0.30 -2.75 -2.97
C VAL A 64 1.13 -3.13 -2.58
N ILE A 65 1.59 -4.34 -2.89
CA ILE A 65 2.96 -4.79 -2.61
C ILE A 65 3.99 -3.96 -3.38
N LYS A 66 3.75 -3.66 -4.66
CA LYS A 66 4.61 -2.77 -5.47
C LYS A 66 4.70 -1.38 -4.84
N LEU A 67 3.58 -0.84 -4.37
CA LEU A 67 3.52 0.44 -3.65
C LEU A 67 4.32 0.41 -2.35
N ILE A 68 4.16 -0.63 -1.53
CA ILE A 68 4.93 -0.83 -0.30
C ILE A 68 6.43 -0.88 -0.62
N LYS A 69 6.85 -1.70 -1.60
CA LYS A 69 8.27 -1.82 -2.00
C LYS A 69 8.86 -0.49 -2.45
N LYS A 70 8.14 0.30 -3.25
CA LYS A 70 8.60 1.64 -3.67
C LYS A 70 8.71 2.57 -2.47
N SER A 71 7.71 2.56 -1.59
CA SER A 71 7.69 3.41 -0.38
C SER A 71 8.83 3.06 0.57
N LYS A 72 9.16 1.77 0.69
CA LYS A 72 10.27 1.27 1.52
C LYS A 72 11.66 1.60 0.95
N LYS A 73 11.77 2.00 -0.33
CA LYS A 73 13.03 2.47 -0.92
C LYS A 73 13.30 3.95 -0.65
N LEU A 74 12.30 4.71 -0.18
CA LEU A 74 12.44 6.13 0.16
C LEU A 74 12.93 6.39 1.59
N ILE A 75 12.82 5.38 2.44
CA ILE A 75 13.15 5.44 3.87
C ILE A 75 14.32 4.50 4.07
#